data_AF-A0A550C2T1-F1
#
_entry.id   AF-A0A550C2T1-F1
#
_cell.length_a   1.000
_cell.length_b   1.000
_cell.length_c   1.000
_cell.angle_alpha   90.00
_cell.angle_beta   90.00
_cell.angle_gamma   90.00
#
_symmetry.space_group_name_H-M   'P 1'
#
loop_
_entity.id
_entity.type
_entity.pdbx_description
1 polymer ?
#
loop_
_entity_poly.entity_id
_entity_poly.type
_entity_poly.pdbx_seq_one_letter_code
_entity_poly.pdbx_strand_id
1 'polypeptide(L)'
;MYPYAYYTQYAPAPRPSAEGSSSTSLSTNTQVSSQAFNPGYAIAGGTVYYVYEAPDKHADLEAELNVLEQFLWYWNANDPDISRPTRYPSETAAPPRDDRLITHILCHVSTDPRYASQPAHITIDVCTEQGWNANPQWSGASVHVYPKQGKPHMGFASYQIGRDYKREYRSNVFKASLAAARLRYFGKLANGRLVDCPRII
;
A
#
# COMPACT_ATOMS: atom_id res chain seq x y z
N MET A 1 -28.25 -16.27 34.49
CA MET A 1 -29.64 -15.94 34.10
C MET A 1 -29.82 -14.46 34.35
N TYR A 2 -29.71 -13.62 33.32
CA TYR A 2 -29.83 -12.16 33.42
C TYR A 2 -30.90 -11.68 32.42
N PRO A 3 -31.74 -10.71 32.81
CA PRO A 3 -32.98 -10.42 32.10
C PRO A 3 -32.77 -9.53 30.88
N TYR A 4 -33.55 -9.84 29.84
CA TYR A 4 -33.79 -9.01 28.67
C TYR A 4 -34.60 -7.77 29.05
N ALA A 5 -34.22 -6.60 28.51
CA ALA A 5 -35.07 -5.43 28.41
C ALA A 5 -35.28 -5.08 26.94
N TYR A 6 -36.55 -5.14 26.53
CA TYR A 6 -37.10 -4.68 25.26
C TYR A 6 -37.14 -3.15 25.20
N TYR A 7 -36.91 -2.57 24.03
CA TYR A 7 -37.63 -1.37 23.59
C TYR A 7 -38.04 -1.50 22.11
N THR A 8 -39.28 -1.09 21.91
CA THR A 8 -40.22 -1.11 20.77
C THR A 8 -39.71 -0.42 19.50
N GLN A 9 -39.81 -1.05 18.32
CA GLN A 9 -40.88 -0.90 17.31
C GLN A 9 -41.14 0.56 16.87
N TYR A 10 -40.57 0.93 15.72
CA TYR A 10 -41.13 1.95 14.83
C TYR A 10 -41.57 1.29 13.52
N ALA A 11 -42.82 1.56 13.14
CA ALA A 11 -43.49 1.05 11.95
C ALA A 11 -42.87 1.58 10.64
N PRO A 12 -43.01 0.86 9.50
CA PRO A 12 -42.38 1.22 8.25
C PRO A 12 -43.15 2.31 7.49
N ALA A 13 -42.42 3.30 6.98
CA ALA A 13 -42.90 4.29 6.00
C ALA A 13 -42.86 3.70 4.57
N PRO A 14 -43.67 4.22 3.62
CA PRO A 14 -44.07 3.51 2.40
C PRO A 14 -43.00 3.45 1.32
N ARG A 15 -43.05 2.37 0.51
CA ARG A 15 -42.25 2.17 -0.71
C ARG A 15 -42.52 3.27 -1.75
N PRO A 16 -41.48 3.88 -2.32
CA PRO A 16 -41.53 4.42 -3.67
C PRO A 16 -41.16 3.35 -4.70
N SER A 17 -41.89 3.38 -5.80
CA SER A 17 -41.73 2.57 -7.01
C SER A 17 -40.41 2.86 -7.74
N ALA A 18 -40.06 1.93 -8.64
CA ALA A 18 -38.85 1.84 -9.42
C ALA A 18 -38.46 3.10 -10.22
N GLU A 19 -37.15 3.25 -10.38
CA GLU A 19 -36.38 3.63 -11.59
C GLU A 19 -35.23 4.58 -11.24
N GLY A 20 -34.01 4.20 -11.64
CA GLY A 20 -32.82 5.03 -11.50
C GLY A 20 -31.63 4.22 -11.01
N SER A 21 -30.89 3.63 -11.94
CA SER A 21 -29.54 3.09 -11.74
C SER A 21 -28.66 4.14 -11.06
N SER A 22 -28.47 4.05 -9.75
CA SER A 22 -27.46 4.82 -9.02
C SER A 22 -26.17 4.00 -8.95
N SER A 23 -25.24 4.34 -9.83
CA SER A 23 -23.86 3.94 -9.68
C SER A 23 -23.35 4.53 -8.37
N THR A 24 -23.16 3.67 -7.37
CA THR A 24 -22.50 4.04 -6.12
C THR A 24 -21.02 4.22 -6.44
N SER A 25 -20.66 5.42 -6.88
CA SER A 25 -19.28 5.85 -6.98
C SER A 25 -18.70 5.86 -5.56
N LEU A 26 -17.90 4.84 -5.25
CA LEU A 26 -16.95 4.90 -4.15
C LEU A 26 -16.07 6.14 -4.40
N SER A 27 -16.30 7.18 -3.61
CA SER A 27 -15.44 8.35 -3.52
C SER A 27 -14.08 7.90 -2.97
N THR A 28 -13.21 7.47 -3.88
CA THR A 28 -11.78 7.43 -3.65
C THR A 28 -11.33 8.87 -3.52
N ASN A 29 -11.31 9.36 -2.29
CA ASN A 29 -10.73 10.66 -1.95
C ASN A 29 -9.20 10.54 -2.02
N THR A 30 -8.69 10.15 -3.18
CA THR A 30 -7.30 10.33 -3.53
C THR A 30 -7.21 11.73 -4.11
N GLN A 31 -7.10 12.74 -3.24
CA GLN A 31 -6.53 14.02 -3.66
C GLN A 31 -5.06 13.76 -4.01
N VAL A 32 -4.82 13.25 -5.22
CA VAL A 32 -3.50 13.37 -5.83
C VAL A 32 -3.39 14.84 -6.21
N SER A 33 -2.72 15.63 -5.38
CA SER A 33 -2.36 17.00 -5.73
C SER A 33 -1.63 16.97 -7.07
N SER A 34 -1.99 17.87 -7.97
CA SER A 34 -1.66 17.83 -9.39
C SER A 34 -0.18 18.06 -9.74
N GLN A 35 0.76 17.84 -8.81
CA GLN A 35 2.19 18.12 -9.02
C GLN A 35 3.18 17.31 -8.15
N ALA A 36 2.77 16.25 -7.45
CA ALA A 36 3.70 15.46 -6.65
C ALA A 36 4.48 14.46 -7.53
N PHE A 37 5.59 14.92 -8.13
CA PHE A 37 6.57 14.09 -8.84
C PHE A 37 7.46 13.37 -7.84
N ASN A 38 7.01 12.22 -7.36
CA ASN A 38 7.58 11.59 -6.18
C ASN A 38 8.79 10.67 -6.49
N PRO A 39 9.76 10.59 -5.56
CA PRO A 39 11.02 9.88 -5.72
C PRO A 39 10.88 8.34 -5.74
N GLY A 40 11.88 7.67 -6.31
CA GLY A 40 12.15 6.25 -6.06
C GLY A 40 13.42 6.06 -5.23
N TYR A 41 13.42 5.09 -4.31
CA TYR A 41 14.53 4.78 -3.40
C TYR A 41 14.98 3.32 -3.54
N ALA A 42 16.29 3.10 -3.62
CA ALA A 42 16.86 1.75 -3.61
C ALA A 42 16.94 1.19 -2.18
N ILE A 43 16.51 -0.05 -2.00
CA ILE A 43 16.64 -0.83 -0.75
C ILE A 43 17.34 -2.16 -1.06
N ALA A 44 17.78 -2.90 -0.05
CA ALA A 44 18.29 -4.25 -0.29
C ALA A 44 17.20 -5.14 -0.91
N GLY A 45 17.51 -5.74 -2.06
CA GLY A 45 16.60 -6.64 -2.77
C GLY A 45 15.56 -5.96 -3.66
N GLY A 46 15.47 -4.62 -3.70
CA GLY A 46 14.49 -3.96 -4.55
C GLY A 46 14.51 -2.43 -4.57
N THR A 47 13.44 -1.85 -5.08
CA THR A 47 13.20 -0.40 -5.21
C THR A 47 11.80 -0.06 -4.73
N VAL A 48 11.70 1.02 -3.96
CA VAL A 48 10.44 1.59 -3.46
C VAL A 48 10.09 2.82 -4.28
N TYR A 49 8.87 2.86 -4.83
CA TYR A 49 8.34 3.95 -5.62
C TYR A 49 7.20 4.63 -4.87
N TYR A 50 7.32 5.94 -4.67
CA TYR A 50 6.28 6.73 -4.05
C TYR A 50 5.37 7.29 -5.15
N VAL A 51 4.06 7.04 -5.06
CA VAL A 51 3.06 7.69 -5.93
C VAL A 51 2.28 8.79 -5.19
N TYR A 52 2.72 9.10 -3.98
CA TYR A 52 2.29 10.22 -3.11
C TYR A 52 3.54 10.91 -2.53
N GLU A 53 3.39 12.09 -1.93
CA GLU A 53 4.50 12.85 -1.32
C GLU A 53 5.20 12.00 -0.23
N ALA A 54 6.42 11.54 -0.52
CA ALA A 54 7.23 10.75 0.40
C ALA A 54 7.48 11.52 1.72
N PRO A 55 7.77 10.83 2.84
CA PRO A 55 8.08 11.52 4.10
C PRO A 55 9.19 12.57 3.93
N ASP A 56 8.90 13.84 4.23
CA ASP A 56 9.86 14.95 4.09
C ASP A 56 11.02 14.87 5.08
N LYS A 57 10.78 14.28 6.26
CA LYS A 57 11.79 14.11 7.29
C LYS A 57 12.64 12.89 6.98
N HIS A 58 13.93 13.11 6.77
CA HIS A 58 14.92 12.05 6.49
C HIS A 58 14.83 10.84 7.44
N ALA A 59 14.65 11.08 8.74
CA ALA A 59 14.52 10.01 9.74
C ALA A 59 13.23 9.19 9.58
N ASP A 60 12.11 9.82 9.21
CA ASP A 60 10.84 9.12 9.00
C ASP A 60 10.88 8.27 7.72
N LEU A 61 11.50 8.81 6.66
CA LEU A 61 11.75 8.09 5.42
C LEU A 61 12.71 6.91 5.61
N GLU A 62 13.84 7.10 6.29
CA GLU A 62 14.77 6.02 6.61
C GLU A 62 14.08 4.90 7.40
N ALA A 63 13.25 5.25 8.38
CA ALA A 63 12.49 4.28 9.16
C ALA A 63 11.49 3.50 8.31
N GLU A 64 10.77 4.18 7.40
CA GLU A 64 9.84 3.52 6.47
C GLU A 64 10.56 2.58 5.51
N LEU A 65 11.66 3.02 4.89
CA LEU A 65 12.45 2.20 3.97
C LEU A 65 13.03 0.95 4.67
N ASN A 66 13.46 1.07 5.92
CA ASN A 66 13.91 -0.09 6.72
C ASN A 66 12.79 -1.11 6.98
N VAL A 67 11.54 -0.67 7.14
CA VAL A 67 10.37 -1.56 7.27
C VAL A 67 10.09 -2.25 5.95
N LEU A 68 10.14 -1.53 4.83
CA LEU A 68 9.88 -2.06 3.49
C LEU A 68 10.98 -3.01 3.02
N GLU A 69 12.25 -2.75 3.37
CA GLU A 69 13.37 -3.68 3.13
C GLU A 69 13.16 -5.00 3.85
N GLN A 70 12.81 -4.97 5.14
CA GLN A 70 12.50 -6.18 5.90
C GLN A 70 11.28 -6.90 5.33
N PHE A 71 10.20 -6.18 5.02
CA PHE A 71 9.04 -6.77 4.35
C PHE A 71 9.43 -7.53 3.08
N LEU A 72 10.27 -6.92 2.22
CA LEU A 72 10.67 -7.54 0.95
C LEU A 72 11.50 -8.82 1.18
N TRP A 73 12.29 -8.88 2.25
CA TRP A 73 12.98 -10.11 2.66
C TRP A 73 11.99 -11.23 3.00
N TYR A 74 10.98 -10.94 3.83
CA TYR A 74 9.91 -11.90 4.18
C TYR A 74 9.07 -12.32 2.97
N TRP A 75 8.67 -11.36 2.13
CA TRP A 75 7.94 -11.62 0.88
C TRP A 75 8.72 -12.58 -0.01
N ASN A 76 10.00 -12.27 -0.26
CA ASN A 76 10.85 -13.07 -1.14
C ASN A 76 11.30 -14.41 -0.55
N ALA A 77 11.18 -14.60 0.76
CA ALA A 77 11.30 -15.89 1.42
C ALA A 77 10.02 -16.75 1.29
N ASN A 78 8.94 -16.18 0.73
CA ASN A 78 7.61 -16.77 0.67
C ASN A 78 7.03 -17.08 2.06
N ASP A 79 7.31 -16.21 3.04
CA ASP A 79 6.76 -16.38 4.38
C ASP A 79 5.23 -16.19 4.38
N PRO A 80 4.48 -16.81 5.31
CA PRO A 80 3.04 -16.61 5.39
C PRO A 80 2.66 -15.21 5.88
N ASP A 81 1.55 -14.68 5.38
CA ASP A 81 0.94 -13.47 5.93
C ASP A 81 0.22 -13.74 7.27
N ILE A 82 -0.26 -12.68 7.94
CA ILE A 82 -0.96 -12.82 9.24
C ILE A 82 -2.44 -13.18 9.13
N SER A 83 -2.97 -13.36 7.91
CA SER A 83 -4.39 -13.59 7.73
C SER A 83 -4.82 -14.99 8.17
N ARG A 84 -6.12 -15.17 8.37
CA ARG A 84 -6.74 -16.47 8.67
C ARG A 84 -7.95 -16.66 7.73
N PRO A 85 -7.93 -17.67 6.83
CA PRO A 85 -6.85 -18.62 6.58
C PRO A 85 -5.57 -17.92 6.09
N THR A 86 -4.43 -18.52 6.42
CA THR A 86 -3.10 -18.01 6.04
C THR A 86 -2.94 -18.01 4.53
N ARG A 87 -2.25 -16.99 4.00
CA ARG A 87 -1.96 -16.83 2.58
C ARG A 87 -0.47 -16.63 2.35
N TYR A 88 0.00 -17.02 1.17
CA TYR A 88 1.42 -16.96 0.80
C TYR A 88 1.65 -16.06 -0.42
N PRO A 89 2.79 -15.35 -0.49
CA PRO A 89 3.19 -14.58 -1.68
C PRO A 89 3.11 -15.37 -2.99
N SER A 90 3.51 -16.64 -2.96
CA SER A 90 3.48 -17.56 -4.12
C SER A 90 2.08 -17.80 -4.70
N GLU A 91 1.03 -17.49 -3.95
CA GLU A 91 -0.37 -17.66 -4.36
C GLU A 91 -0.93 -16.40 -5.05
N THR A 92 -0.15 -15.31 -5.09
CA THR A 92 -0.58 -14.05 -5.70
C THR A 92 -0.18 -13.95 -7.17
N ALA A 93 -0.67 -12.92 -7.87
CA ALA A 93 -0.20 -12.58 -9.21
C ALA A 93 1.19 -11.88 -9.21
N ALA A 94 1.81 -11.70 -8.04
CA ALA A 94 3.21 -11.31 -7.86
C ALA A 94 3.92 -12.33 -6.98
N PRO A 95 4.14 -13.56 -7.47
CA PRO A 95 4.89 -14.55 -6.71
C PRO A 95 6.36 -14.14 -6.60
N PRO A 96 7.05 -14.48 -5.49
CA PRO A 96 8.49 -14.26 -5.37
C PRO A 96 9.29 -14.83 -6.55
N ARG A 97 10.40 -14.21 -6.96
CA ARG A 97 11.02 -13.01 -6.39
C ARG A 97 10.52 -11.73 -7.03
N ASP A 98 10.20 -10.74 -6.21
CA ASP A 98 9.87 -9.38 -6.63
C ASP A 98 10.88 -8.36 -6.11
N ASP A 99 11.03 -7.26 -6.84
CA ASP A 99 12.02 -6.21 -6.57
C ASP A 99 11.40 -4.81 -6.59
N ARG A 100 10.09 -4.66 -6.77
CA ARG A 100 9.44 -3.36 -6.96
C ARG A 100 8.21 -3.19 -6.08
N LEU A 101 8.28 -2.20 -5.19
CA LEU A 101 7.20 -1.83 -4.28
C LEU A 101 6.67 -0.46 -4.65
N ILE A 102 5.35 -0.31 -4.75
CA ILE A 102 4.72 1.00 -4.97
C ILE A 102 3.94 1.37 -3.71
N THR A 103 4.32 2.46 -3.05
CA THR A 103 3.67 2.93 -1.83
C THR A 103 2.59 3.96 -2.19
N HIS A 104 1.37 3.79 -1.69
CA HIS A 104 0.24 4.68 -2.03
C HIS A 104 -0.04 5.78 -1.01
N ILE A 105 0.41 5.57 0.23
CA ILE A 105 0.19 6.46 1.36
C ILE A 105 1.20 6.15 2.46
N LEU A 106 1.48 7.15 3.30
CA LEU A 106 2.27 7.00 4.53
C LEU A 106 1.65 5.95 5.47
N CYS A 107 2.43 5.51 6.46
CA CYS A 107 1.91 4.72 7.57
C CYS A 107 0.69 5.40 8.20
N HIS A 108 -0.48 4.76 8.14
CA HIS A 108 -1.76 5.35 8.53
C HIS A 108 -2.68 4.31 9.17
N VAL A 109 -3.71 4.80 9.87
CA VAL A 109 -4.89 4.00 10.24
C VAL A 109 -5.98 4.28 9.22
N SER A 110 -6.72 3.26 8.79
CA SER A 110 -7.82 3.46 7.85
C SER A 110 -8.85 4.43 8.41
N THR A 111 -9.22 5.42 7.62
CA THR A 111 -10.30 6.37 7.94
C THR A 111 -11.69 5.79 7.65
N ASP A 112 -11.77 4.67 6.93
CA ASP A 112 -13.02 3.94 6.73
C ASP A 112 -13.43 3.26 8.04
N PRO A 113 -14.62 3.56 8.60
CA PRO A 113 -15.10 2.97 9.85
C PRO A 113 -15.09 1.44 9.86
N ARG A 114 -15.23 0.79 8.70
CA ARG A 114 -15.20 -0.67 8.57
C ARG A 114 -13.84 -1.29 8.90
N TYR A 115 -12.78 -0.50 8.77
CA TYR A 115 -11.39 -0.92 8.96
C TYR A 115 -10.67 -0.11 10.03
N ALA A 116 -11.39 0.71 10.81
CA ALA A 116 -10.81 1.57 11.85
C ALA A 116 -10.11 0.79 12.97
N SER A 117 -10.42 -0.50 13.13
CA SER A 117 -9.76 -1.40 14.08
C SER A 117 -8.43 -1.96 13.57
N GLN A 118 -8.10 -1.77 12.30
CA GLN A 118 -6.82 -2.23 11.77
C GLN A 118 -5.68 -1.40 12.37
N PRO A 119 -4.58 -2.05 12.80
CA PRO A 119 -3.43 -1.31 13.27
C PRO A 119 -2.84 -0.45 12.15
N ALA A 120 -2.08 0.58 12.53
CA ALA A 120 -1.43 1.45 11.55
C ALA A 120 -0.51 0.65 10.62
N HIS A 121 -0.57 0.95 9.33
CA HIS A 121 0.12 0.20 8.29
C HIS A 121 0.50 1.07 7.08
N ILE A 122 1.44 0.57 6.30
CA ILE A 122 1.81 1.11 4.99
C ILE A 122 1.10 0.27 3.94
N THR A 123 0.34 0.90 3.05
CA THR A 123 -0.30 0.21 1.93
C THR A 123 0.59 0.28 0.71
N ILE A 124 1.03 -0.89 0.26
CA ILE A 124 1.89 -1.04 -0.91
C ILE A 124 1.24 -1.95 -1.95
N ASP A 125 1.66 -1.77 -3.18
CA ASP A 125 1.45 -2.76 -4.23
C ASP A 125 2.79 -3.42 -4.58
N VAL A 126 2.78 -4.73 -4.77
CA VAL A 126 3.95 -5.52 -5.19
C VAL A 126 3.87 -5.76 -6.69
N CYS A 127 4.94 -5.39 -7.39
CA CYS A 127 5.04 -5.51 -8.84
C CYS A 127 6.15 -6.49 -9.22
N THR A 128 5.80 -7.47 -10.05
CA THR A 128 6.79 -8.24 -10.79
C THR A 128 7.49 -7.36 -11.81
N GLU A 129 8.67 -7.79 -12.27
CA GLU A 129 9.34 -7.13 -13.39
C GLU A 129 8.44 -7.07 -14.64
N GLN A 130 7.73 -8.16 -14.94
CA GLN A 130 6.78 -8.22 -16.05
C GLN A 130 5.66 -7.18 -15.88
N GLY A 131 5.07 -7.08 -14.69
CA GLY A 131 4.00 -6.13 -14.41
C GLY A 131 4.45 -4.69 -14.46
N TRP A 132 5.66 -4.42 -14.00
CA TRP A 132 6.26 -3.12 -14.12
C TRP A 132 6.57 -2.73 -15.56
N ASN A 133 6.97 -3.67 -16.43
CA ASN A 133 7.33 -3.39 -17.82
C ASN A 133 6.13 -3.42 -18.78
N ALA A 134 4.95 -3.85 -18.31
CA ALA A 134 3.73 -3.88 -19.09
C ALA A 134 3.16 -2.48 -19.38
N ASN A 135 2.28 -2.40 -20.39
CA ASN A 135 1.50 -1.20 -20.70
C ASN A 135 0.01 -1.57 -20.90
N PRO A 136 -0.90 -1.21 -19.98
CA PRO A 136 -0.63 -0.51 -18.72
C PRO A 136 0.22 -1.34 -17.76
N GLN A 137 1.02 -0.68 -16.92
CA GLN A 137 1.74 -1.32 -15.82
C GLN A 137 0.74 -1.94 -14.84
N TRP A 138 1.14 -2.99 -14.15
CA TRP A 138 0.27 -3.66 -13.17
C TRP A 138 1.03 -4.16 -11.94
N SER A 139 0.30 -4.27 -10.82
CA SER A 139 0.72 -5.01 -9.63
C SER A 139 0.03 -6.35 -9.53
N GLY A 140 0.70 -7.30 -8.89
CA GLY A 140 0.16 -8.63 -8.67
C GLY A 140 -0.39 -8.84 -7.26
N ALA A 141 -0.07 -7.95 -6.32
CA ALA A 141 -0.63 -7.93 -5.00
C ALA A 141 -0.74 -6.50 -4.44
N SER A 142 -1.69 -6.30 -3.53
CA SER A 142 -1.79 -5.14 -2.65
C SER A 142 -1.68 -5.62 -1.22
N VAL A 143 -0.80 -5.03 -0.43
CA VAL A 143 -0.34 -5.54 0.86
C VAL A 143 -0.39 -4.42 1.90
N HIS A 144 -0.85 -4.75 3.10
CA HIS A 144 -0.70 -3.92 4.28
C HIS A 144 0.54 -4.38 5.05
N VAL A 145 1.53 -3.51 5.17
CA VAL A 145 2.77 -3.77 5.91
C VAL A 145 2.66 -3.11 7.28
N TYR A 146 2.79 -3.91 8.34
CA TYR A 146 2.61 -3.48 9.72
C TYR A 146 3.96 -3.26 10.40
N PRO A 147 4.30 -2.02 10.77
CA PRO A 147 5.41 -1.75 11.66
C PRO A 147 5.07 -2.10 13.11
N LYS A 148 6.09 -2.38 13.93
CA LYS A 148 5.92 -2.66 15.37
C LYS A 148 5.23 -1.48 16.06
N GLN A 149 4.19 -1.78 16.83
CA GLN A 149 3.39 -0.78 17.55
C GLN A 149 2.85 0.35 16.64
N GLY A 150 2.67 0.07 15.34
CA GLY A 150 2.18 1.05 14.37
C GLY A 150 3.16 2.19 14.05
N LYS A 151 4.46 2.01 14.34
CA LYS A 151 5.48 3.06 14.22
C LYS A 151 6.69 2.58 13.40
N PRO A 152 6.97 3.16 12.21
CA PRO A 152 8.07 2.69 11.36
C PRO A 152 9.44 2.62 12.04
N HIS A 153 9.77 3.58 12.92
CA HIS A 153 11.05 3.59 13.64
C HIS A 153 11.23 2.44 14.64
N MET A 154 10.16 1.69 14.94
CA MET A 154 10.23 0.48 15.77
C MET A 154 10.55 -0.78 14.94
N GLY A 155 10.62 -0.68 13.61
CA GLY A 155 10.92 -1.76 12.68
C GLY A 155 9.69 -2.54 12.21
N PHE A 156 9.93 -3.53 11.35
CA PHE A 156 8.89 -4.38 10.77
C PHE A 156 8.31 -5.38 11.79
N ALA A 157 7.00 -5.59 11.76
CA ALA A 157 6.33 -6.59 12.58
C ALA A 157 5.76 -7.75 11.73
N SER A 158 4.97 -7.42 10.70
CA SER A 158 4.26 -8.39 9.88
C SER A 158 3.65 -7.76 8.63
N TYR A 159 2.96 -8.55 7.81
CA TYR A 159 2.13 -8.05 6.71
C TYR A 159 0.85 -8.87 6.52
N GLN A 160 -0.11 -8.30 5.81
CA GLN A 160 -1.34 -8.94 5.36
C GLN A 160 -1.54 -8.69 3.87
N ILE A 161 -1.83 -9.75 3.11
CA ILE A 161 -2.20 -9.64 1.71
C ILE A 161 -3.65 -9.12 1.66
N GLY A 162 -3.84 -7.93 1.09
CA GLY A 162 -5.17 -7.33 0.90
C GLY A 162 -5.83 -7.83 -0.38
N ARG A 163 -5.14 -7.68 -1.51
CA ARG A 163 -5.55 -8.17 -2.83
C ARG A 163 -4.40 -8.95 -3.46
N ASP A 164 -4.70 -9.98 -4.24
CA ASP A 164 -3.75 -10.94 -4.81
C ASP A 164 -3.91 -11.14 -6.32
N TYR A 165 -4.76 -10.33 -6.95
CA TYR A 165 -4.99 -10.36 -8.38
C TYR A 165 -4.34 -9.18 -9.09
N LYS A 166 -4.13 -9.35 -10.39
CA LYS A 166 -3.57 -8.32 -11.27
C LYS A 166 -4.40 -7.04 -11.22
N ARG A 167 -3.77 -5.93 -10.82
CA ARG A 167 -4.36 -4.58 -10.86
C ARG A 167 -3.59 -3.69 -11.82
N GLU A 168 -4.26 -3.22 -12.87
CA GLU A 168 -3.67 -2.34 -13.88
C GLU A 168 -3.74 -0.86 -13.48
N TYR A 169 -2.63 -0.16 -13.68
CA TYR A 169 -2.53 1.28 -13.47
C TYR A 169 -2.89 2.04 -14.75
N ARG A 170 -4.18 2.31 -14.90
CA ARG A 170 -4.72 2.98 -16.09
C ARG A 170 -4.78 4.51 -15.97
N SER A 171 -4.73 5.05 -14.75
CA SER A 171 -4.78 6.50 -14.52
C SER A 171 -3.55 7.19 -15.11
N ASN A 172 -3.77 8.25 -15.90
CA ASN A 172 -2.69 9.06 -16.48
C ASN A 172 -1.82 9.71 -15.39
N VAL A 173 -2.43 10.10 -14.27
CA VAL A 173 -1.70 10.66 -13.11
C VAL A 173 -0.75 9.61 -12.55
N PHE A 174 -1.23 8.39 -12.34
CA PHE A 174 -0.39 7.30 -11.81
C PHE A 174 0.75 6.94 -12.76
N LYS A 175 0.46 6.86 -14.06
CA LYS A 175 1.48 6.64 -15.11
C LYS A 175 2.54 7.73 -15.09
N ALA A 176 2.15 8.99 -14.92
CA ALA A 176 3.08 10.11 -14.81
C ALA A 176 3.94 10.03 -13.54
N SER A 177 3.35 9.69 -12.39
CA SER A 177 4.10 9.50 -11.13
C SER A 177 5.11 8.36 -11.23
N LEU A 178 4.73 7.22 -11.79
CA LEU A 178 5.66 6.11 -12.00
C LEU A 178 6.78 6.47 -12.99
N ALA A 179 6.45 7.15 -14.09
CA ALA A 179 7.46 7.63 -15.04
C ALA A 179 8.43 8.62 -14.38
N ALA A 180 7.94 9.52 -13.52
CA ALA A 180 8.78 10.43 -12.77
C ALA A 180 9.69 9.71 -11.78
N ALA A 181 9.15 8.75 -11.03
CA ALA A 181 9.90 7.96 -10.06
C ALA A 181 11.00 7.10 -10.73
N ARG A 182 10.80 6.65 -11.98
CA ARG A 182 11.84 5.98 -12.80
C ARG A 182 13.01 6.88 -13.18
N LEU A 183 12.75 8.16 -13.41
CA LEU A 183 13.77 9.13 -13.85
C LEU A 183 14.54 9.74 -12.67
N ARG A 184 13.99 9.60 -11.47
CA ARG A 184 14.42 10.30 -10.25
C ARG A 184 14.95 9.29 -9.23
N TYR A 185 16.21 8.89 -9.39
CA TYR A 185 16.95 8.16 -8.36
C TYR A 185 17.24 9.09 -7.19
N PHE A 186 16.47 8.95 -6.11
CA PHE A 186 16.75 9.66 -4.87
C PHE A 186 17.08 8.63 -3.82
N GLY A 187 18.30 8.74 -3.29
CA GLY A 187 18.77 7.95 -2.15
C GLY A 187 18.90 6.44 -2.34
N LYS A 188 19.74 5.84 -1.50
CA LYS A 188 19.82 4.40 -1.30
C LYS A 188 19.82 4.15 0.20
N LEU A 189 19.01 3.20 0.65
CA LEU A 189 19.19 2.62 1.97
C LEU A 189 20.41 1.68 1.91
N ALA A 190 21.47 2.03 2.63
CA ALA A 190 22.70 1.25 2.72
C ALA A 190 23.02 0.99 4.19
N ASN A 191 23.08 -0.29 4.57
CA ASN A 191 23.32 -0.71 5.97
C ASN A 191 22.35 -0.04 6.95
N GLY A 192 21.06 0.03 6.58
CA GLY A 192 20.00 0.62 7.39
C GLY A 192 20.00 2.15 7.46
N ARG A 193 20.87 2.84 6.71
CA ARG A 193 20.94 4.30 6.66
C ARG A 193 20.60 4.83 5.28
N LEU A 194 19.78 5.87 5.23
CA LEU A 194 19.49 6.55 3.98
C LEU A 194 20.71 7.39 3.59
N VAL A 195 21.26 7.07 2.42
CA VAL A 195 22.37 7.78 1.80
C VAL A 195 21.81 8.50 0.59
N ASP A 196 21.78 9.82 0.62
CA ASP A 196 21.42 10.61 -0.55
C ASP A 196 22.42 10.31 -1.69
N CYS A 197 21.90 9.92 -2.85
CA CYS A 197 22.71 9.86 -4.05
C CYS A 197 23.01 11.30 -4.51
N PRO A 198 24.27 11.62 -4.88
CA PRO A 198 24.56 12.92 -5.47
C PRO A 198 23.67 13.12 -6.70
N ARG A 199 22.94 14.24 -6.74
CA ARG A 199 22.18 14.65 -7.93
C ARG A 199 23.17 14.71 -9.10
N ILE A 200 23.01 13.83 -10.09
CA ILE A 200 23.63 14.04 -11.39
C ILE A 200 22.81 15.18 -12.02
N ILE A 201 23.42 16.37 -12.06
CA ILE A 201 22.86 17.60 -12.63
C ILE A 201 22.92 17.51 -14.16
#